data_AF-A0A7C3PUD7-F1
#
_entry.id   AF-A0A7C3PUD7-F1
#
_cell.length_a   1.000
_cell.length_b   1.000
_cell.length_c   1.000
_cell.angle_alpha   90.00
_cell.angle_beta   90.00
_cell.angle_gamma   90.00
#
_symmetry.space_group_name_H-M   'P 1'
#
loop_
_entity.id
_entity.type
_entity.pdbx_description
1 polymer ?
#
loop_
_entity_poly.entity_id
_entity_poly.type
_entity_poly.pdbx_seq_one_letter_code
_entity_poly.pdbx_strand_id
1 'polypeptide(L)'
;MRTFTWDYRNRLVGVTDQFGTMATSTVSYIYDVLDRRIAKSVNGSGTQFVYDGDNVILEFNGTTIPSMRYLQGLGVDQTLAQEGNGQTSWMLTDHLGTVRDLVNNSGSVVNHFTYNSFGQVLNSTAGGVDTRYKYMGREFDAETGLYYYRARYFDASVGKFIGQDPIGFSAGDSNLYRYVGNSPLMATDPSGKVKIELVFKGASQLCNEYKYSESQFGSTSIMLGIIHSLSKRAKTWTLINGNKSKLMPVPLRLYCTTKPLPNR
;
A
#
# COMPACT_ATOMS: atom_id res chain seq x y z
N MET A 1 23.39 -11.15 14.73
CA MET A 1 22.80 -12.07 13.73
C MET A 1 21.29 -11.92 13.78
N ARG A 2 20.60 -12.02 12.64
CA ARG A 2 19.13 -12.02 12.57
C ARG A 2 18.62 -13.37 12.08
N THR A 3 17.56 -13.88 12.70
CA THR A 3 16.90 -15.12 12.32
C THR A 3 15.43 -14.84 12.00
N PHE A 4 14.94 -15.44 10.90
CA PHE A 4 13.54 -15.38 10.49
C PHE A 4 12.88 -16.75 10.69
N THR A 5 11.70 -16.76 11.31
CA THR A 5 10.92 -17.98 11.54
C THR A 5 9.65 -17.93 10.72
N TRP A 6 9.35 -19.01 10.00
CA TRP A 6 8.22 -19.13 9.09
C TRP A 6 7.30 -20.27 9.51
N ASP A 7 6.00 -20.14 9.28
CA ASP A 7 5.04 -21.23 9.48
C ASP A 7 4.91 -22.13 8.24
N TYR A 8 4.10 -23.18 8.35
CA TYR A 8 3.85 -24.14 7.26
C TYR A 8 3.15 -23.53 6.03
N ARG A 9 2.59 -22.31 6.15
CA ARG A 9 1.97 -21.56 5.05
C ARG A 9 2.94 -20.53 4.45
N ASN A 10 4.23 -20.60 4.80
CA ASN A 10 5.27 -19.66 4.39
C ASN A 10 4.97 -18.21 4.82
N ARG A 11 4.35 -18.01 6.00
CA ARG A 11 4.16 -16.69 6.59
C ARG A 11 5.23 -16.45 7.65
N LEU A 12 5.80 -15.24 7.68
CA LEU A 12 6.80 -14.87 8.68
C LEU A 12 6.11 -14.76 10.04
N VAL A 13 6.45 -15.62 10.98
CA VAL A 13 5.85 -15.64 12.33
C VAL A 13 6.80 -15.09 13.40
N GLY A 14 8.10 -14.96 13.09
CA GLY A 14 9.06 -14.44 14.05
C GLY A 14 10.31 -13.83 13.42
N VAL A 15 10.84 -12.79 14.08
CA VAL A 15 12.16 -12.22 13.80
C VAL A 15 12.91 -12.09 15.12
N THR A 16 14.09 -12.68 15.21
CA THR A 16 14.96 -12.57 16.38
C THR A 16 16.29 -11.95 15.98
N ASP A 17 16.62 -10.81 16.59
CA ASP A 17 17.96 -10.24 16.56
C ASP A 17 18.74 -10.69 17.78
N GLN A 18 19.98 -11.11 17.57
CA GLN A 18 20.85 -11.60 18.62
C GLN A 18 22.27 -11.04 18.52
N PHE A 19 22.87 -10.77 19.68
CA PHE A 19 24.29 -10.50 19.86
C PHE A 19 24.91 -11.65 20.66
N GLY A 20 25.75 -12.46 20.00
CA GLY A 20 26.17 -13.74 20.55
C GLY A 20 24.97 -14.68 20.74
N THR A 21 24.79 -15.21 21.95
CA THR A 21 23.66 -16.08 22.34
C THR A 21 22.48 -15.32 22.93
N MET A 22 22.60 -13.99 23.12
CA MET A 22 21.56 -13.18 23.75
C MET A 22 20.66 -12.54 22.70
N ALA A 23 19.34 -12.76 22.83
CA ALA A 23 18.36 -12.07 22.01
C ALA A 23 18.26 -10.59 22.44
N THR A 24 18.44 -9.67 21.49
CA THR A 24 18.34 -8.21 21.69
C THR A 24 16.97 -7.67 21.26
N SER A 25 16.31 -8.34 20.32
CA SER A 25 14.94 -8.03 19.91
C SER A 25 14.24 -9.30 19.46
N THR A 26 13.01 -9.50 19.93
CA THR A 26 12.14 -10.59 19.48
C THR A 26 10.81 -10.02 19.02
N VAL A 27 10.48 -10.28 17.77
CA VAL A 27 9.23 -9.88 17.13
C VAL A 27 8.47 -11.14 16.76
N SER A 28 7.17 -11.18 17.04
CA SER A 28 6.29 -12.27 16.63
C SER A 28 5.03 -11.73 15.96
N TYR A 29 4.47 -12.52 15.04
CA TYR A 29 3.30 -12.14 14.26
C TYR A 29 2.21 -13.22 14.33
N ILE A 30 0.96 -12.79 14.42
CA ILE A 30 -0.22 -13.66 14.40
C ILE A 30 -1.07 -13.31 13.19
N TYR A 31 -1.55 -14.34 12.50
CA TYR A 31 -2.36 -14.21 11.28
C TYR A 31 -3.73 -14.84 11.46
N ASP A 32 -4.72 -14.28 10.79
CA ASP A 32 -6.04 -14.90 10.67
C ASP A 32 -6.07 -16.00 9.59
N VAL A 33 -7.26 -16.57 9.38
CA VAL A 33 -7.51 -17.60 8.37
C VAL A 33 -7.40 -17.09 6.94
N LEU A 34 -7.51 -15.76 6.74
CA LEU A 34 -7.41 -15.06 5.45
C LEU A 34 -5.97 -14.58 5.16
N ASP A 35 -4.99 -15.01 5.96
CA ASP A 35 -3.58 -14.62 5.86
C ASP A 35 -3.30 -13.13 6.13
N ARG A 36 -4.21 -12.45 6.85
CA ARG A 36 -3.98 -11.08 7.33
C ARG A 36 -3.31 -11.10 8.68
N ARG A 37 -2.29 -10.27 8.88
CA ARG A 37 -1.61 -10.11 10.16
C ARG A 37 -2.53 -9.39 11.15
N ILE A 38 -3.08 -10.11 12.12
CA ILE A 38 -4.01 -9.56 13.11
C ILE A 38 -3.34 -9.12 14.42
N ALA A 39 -2.09 -9.53 14.65
CA ALA A 39 -1.31 -9.01 15.76
C ALA A 39 0.19 -9.07 15.50
N LYS A 40 0.92 -8.21 16.20
CA LYS A 40 2.37 -8.34 16.39
C LYS A 40 2.73 -8.19 17.86
N SER A 41 3.84 -8.75 18.29
CA SER A 41 4.40 -8.50 19.62
C SER A 41 5.89 -8.24 19.50
N VAL A 42 6.35 -7.14 20.10
CA VAL A 42 7.76 -6.73 20.14
C VAL A 42 8.23 -6.79 21.58
N ASN A 43 9.16 -7.70 21.89
CA ASN A 43 9.68 -7.93 23.24
C ASN A 43 8.56 -8.11 24.29
N GLY A 44 7.49 -8.81 23.92
CA GLY A 44 6.32 -9.05 24.77
C GLY A 44 5.24 -7.97 24.72
N SER A 45 5.51 -6.80 24.13
CA SER A 45 4.51 -5.73 23.96
C SER A 45 3.68 -5.96 22.71
N GLY A 46 2.41 -6.33 22.89
CA GLY A 46 1.49 -6.69 21.82
C GLY A 46 0.75 -5.50 21.19
N THR A 47 0.53 -5.58 19.89
CA THR A 47 -0.39 -4.71 19.14
C THR A 47 -1.34 -5.58 18.32
N GLN A 48 -2.64 -5.34 18.43
CA GLN A 48 -3.69 -6.05 17.68
C GLN A 48 -4.30 -5.14 16.61
N PHE A 49 -4.72 -5.73 15.49
CA PHE A 49 -5.22 -5.02 14.30
C PHE A 49 -6.65 -5.42 13.98
N VAL A 50 -7.50 -4.42 13.75
CA VAL A 50 -8.86 -4.61 13.22
C VAL A 50 -8.90 -4.11 11.79
N TYR A 51 -9.41 -4.96 10.90
CA TYR A 51 -9.47 -4.71 9.47
C TYR A 51 -10.87 -4.33 9.00
N ASP A 52 -10.94 -3.42 8.03
CA ASP A 52 -12.05 -3.27 7.10
C ASP A 52 -11.53 -3.59 5.68
N GLY A 53 -12.03 -4.69 5.10
CA GLY A 53 -11.45 -5.28 3.90
C GLY A 53 -9.96 -5.61 4.07
N ASP A 54 -9.13 -4.96 3.24
CA ASP A 54 -7.67 -5.11 3.19
C ASP A 54 -6.90 -4.08 4.04
N ASN A 55 -7.60 -3.13 4.66
CA ASN A 55 -7.00 -2.00 5.38
C ASN A 55 -7.22 -2.14 6.90
N VAL A 56 -6.21 -1.79 7.70
CA VAL A 56 -6.37 -1.68 9.15
C VAL A 56 -7.09 -0.37 9.46
N ILE A 57 -8.12 -0.43 10.30
CA ILE A 57 -8.89 0.74 10.76
C ILE A 57 -8.64 1.07 12.23
N LEU A 58 -8.27 0.08 13.05
CA LEU A 58 -7.98 0.26 14.47
C LEU A 58 -6.77 -0.55 14.90
N GLU A 59 -6.03 -0.01 15.87
CA GLU A 59 -5.03 -0.73 16.64
C GLU A 59 -5.39 -0.76 18.12
N PHE A 60 -5.03 -1.84 18.78
CA PHE A 60 -5.11 -1.98 20.23
C PHE A 60 -3.75 -2.38 20.78
N ASN A 61 -3.43 -1.93 21.98
CA ASN A 61 -2.19 -2.23 22.70
C ASN A 61 -2.47 -3.01 23.99
N GLY A 62 -3.45 -3.93 23.95
CA GLY A 62 -3.90 -4.68 25.12
C GLY A 62 -4.94 -3.98 26.01
N THR A 63 -5.46 -2.82 25.58
CA THR A 63 -6.56 -2.11 26.26
C THR A 63 -7.87 -2.22 25.48
N THR A 64 -8.99 -1.77 26.04
CA THR A 64 -10.31 -1.75 25.37
C THR A 64 -10.53 -0.52 24.49
N ILE A 65 -9.65 0.48 24.59
CA ILE A 65 -9.71 1.72 23.81
C ILE A 65 -8.70 1.60 22.67
N PRO A 66 -9.08 1.91 21.41
CA PRO A 66 -8.13 1.92 20.31
C PRO A 66 -6.94 2.85 20.59
N SER A 67 -5.72 2.34 20.45
CA SER A 67 -4.49 3.13 20.55
C SER A 67 -4.26 3.99 19.30
N MET A 68 -4.72 3.51 18.15
CA MET A 68 -4.74 4.25 16.88
C MET A 68 -6.04 3.97 16.13
N ARG A 69 -6.55 5.00 15.44
CA ARG A 69 -7.63 4.91 14.45
C ARG A 69 -7.12 5.41 13.11
N TYR A 70 -7.52 4.77 12.03
CA TYR A 70 -7.14 5.15 10.68
C TYR A 70 -8.35 5.53 9.85
N LEU A 71 -8.27 6.70 9.21
CA LEU A 71 -9.22 7.10 8.18
C LEU A 71 -8.72 6.57 6.83
N GLN A 72 -9.48 5.63 6.26
CA GLN A 72 -9.14 5.00 4.98
C GLN A 72 -9.87 5.67 3.82
N GLY A 73 -9.18 5.78 2.69
CA GLY A 73 -9.79 6.14 1.41
C GLY A 73 -10.55 4.96 0.77
N LEU A 74 -11.04 5.17 -0.44
CA LEU A 74 -11.77 4.13 -1.19
C LEU A 74 -10.83 3.09 -1.82
N GLY A 75 -9.55 3.42 -1.99
CA GLY A 75 -8.53 2.54 -2.54
C GLY A 75 -7.86 1.68 -1.46
N VAL A 76 -7.27 0.57 -1.91
CA VAL A 76 -6.29 -0.16 -1.12
C VAL A 76 -5.07 0.75 -0.88
N ASP A 77 -4.53 0.73 0.34
CA ASP A 77 -3.29 1.43 0.70
C ASP A 77 -3.42 2.96 0.68
N GLN A 78 -4.65 3.46 0.83
CA GLN A 78 -4.99 4.87 0.80
C GLN A 78 -5.32 5.40 2.20
N THR A 79 -4.40 5.27 3.16
CA THR A 79 -4.58 5.84 4.50
C THR A 79 -4.50 7.37 4.43
N LEU A 80 -5.57 8.07 4.82
CA LEU A 80 -5.69 9.52 4.73
C LEU A 80 -5.27 10.23 6.02
N ALA A 81 -5.60 9.63 7.17
CA ALA A 81 -5.25 10.18 8.47
C ALA A 81 -5.09 9.07 9.52
N GLN A 82 -4.37 9.41 10.58
CA GLN A 82 -4.29 8.62 11.81
C GLN A 82 -4.68 9.49 13.01
N GLU A 83 -5.33 8.88 13.99
CA GLU A 83 -5.71 9.50 15.25
C GLU A 83 -5.25 8.62 16.41
N GLY A 84 -4.44 9.19 17.31
CA GLY A 84 -3.99 8.53 18.54
C GLY A 84 -3.84 9.54 19.67
N ASN A 85 -4.21 9.17 20.89
CA ASN A 85 -4.17 10.05 22.07
C ASN A 85 -4.86 11.42 21.85
N GLY A 86 -5.96 11.44 21.08
CA GLY A 86 -6.70 12.66 20.76
C GLY A 86 -5.99 13.62 19.79
N GLN A 87 -4.89 13.20 19.17
CA GLN A 87 -4.18 13.96 18.15
C GLN A 87 -4.40 13.33 16.77
N THR A 88 -4.75 14.14 15.79
CA THR A 88 -4.93 13.71 14.38
C THR A 88 -3.77 14.19 13.53
N SER A 89 -3.20 13.27 12.75
CA SER A 89 -2.20 13.56 11.71
C SER A 89 -2.72 13.13 10.35
N TRP A 90 -2.69 14.05 9.39
CA TRP A 90 -3.07 13.85 8.00
C TRP A 90 -1.86 13.43 7.17
N MET A 91 -2.01 12.40 6.35
CA MET A 91 -0.93 11.86 5.53
C MET A 91 -0.95 12.51 4.15
N LEU A 92 0.15 13.14 3.76
CA LEU A 92 0.34 13.64 2.40
C LEU A 92 1.24 12.68 1.63
N THR A 93 0.72 12.16 0.53
CA THR A 93 1.39 11.13 -0.27
C THR A 93 1.89 11.65 -1.61
N ASP A 94 2.95 11.03 -2.13
CA ASP A 94 3.38 11.22 -3.51
C ASP A 94 2.46 10.49 -4.53
N HIS A 95 2.86 10.43 -5.79
CA HIS A 95 2.07 9.84 -6.86
C HIS A 95 1.89 8.31 -6.74
N LEU A 96 2.72 7.63 -5.94
CA LEU A 96 2.67 6.20 -5.66
C LEU A 96 1.96 5.87 -4.34
N GLY A 97 1.52 6.88 -3.60
CA GLY A 97 0.93 6.69 -2.27
C GLY A 97 1.98 6.64 -1.15
N THR A 98 3.25 6.93 -1.42
CA THR A 98 4.27 7.00 -0.35
C THR A 98 4.02 8.23 0.50
N VAL A 99 3.88 8.04 1.82
CA VAL A 99 3.70 9.15 2.77
C VAL A 99 4.99 9.98 2.85
N ARG A 100 4.91 11.24 2.42
CA ARG A 100 6.01 12.21 2.45
C ARG A 100 5.94 13.12 3.66
N ASP A 101 4.72 13.51 4.04
CA ASP A 101 4.51 14.42 5.17
C ASP A 101 3.36 13.94 6.06
N LEU A 102 3.50 14.21 7.36
CA LEU A 102 2.42 14.21 8.33
C LEU A 102 2.10 15.64 8.69
N VAL A 103 0.81 16.00 8.67
CA VAL A 103 0.33 17.36 8.90
C VAL A 103 -0.71 17.37 10.02
N ASN A 104 -0.61 18.33 10.94
CA ASN A 104 -1.60 18.47 12.02
C ASN A 104 -2.87 19.21 11.56
N ASN A 105 -3.84 19.35 12.46
CA ASN A 105 -5.13 20.00 12.14
C ASN A 105 -5.02 21.50 11.80
N SER A 106 -3.87 22.13 12.10
CA SER A 106 -3.56 23.52 11.73
C SER A 106 -2.87 23.63 10.36
N GLY A 107 -2.67 22.52 9.65
CA GLY A 107 -1.97 22.52 8.35
C GLY A 107 -0.45 22.59 8.46
N SER A 108 0.13 22.46 9.66
CA SER A 108 1.58 22.47 9.86
C SER A 108 2.17 21.07 9.70
N VAL A 109 3.27 20.95 8.95
CA VAL A 109 4.02 19.70 8.81
C VAL A 109 4.65 19.34 10.17
N VAL A 110 4.23 18.21 10.73
CA VAL A 110 4.74 17.68 12.00
C VAL A 110 5.82 16.61 11.79
N ASN A 111 5.88 15.98 10.62
CA ASN A 111 7.00 15.12 10.23
C ASN A 111 7.13 15.09 8.70
N HIS A 112 8.37 15.07 8.20
CA HIS A 112 8.71 14.93 6.79
C HIS A 112 9.66 13.75 6.60
N PHE A 113 9.35 12.86 5.65
CA PHE A 113 10.14 11.68 5.34
C PHE A 113 10.81 11.79 3.97
N THR A 114 12.10 11.45 3.94
CA THR A 114 12.81 11.20 2.67
C THR A 114 13.12 9.72 2.53
N TYR A 115 13.11 9.24 1.28
CA TYR A 115 13.28 7.82 0.96
C TYR A 115 14.27 7.65 -0.18
N ASN A 116 14.94 6.50 -0.22
CA ASN A 116 15.56 6.01 -1.46
C ASN A 116 14.48 5.50 -2.44
N SER A 117 14.90 5.08 -3.64
CA SER A 117 13.99 4.58 -4.68
C SER A 117 13.26 3.29 -4.33
N PHE A 118 13.71 2.54 -3.32
CA PHE A 118 13.10 1.29 -2.85
C PHE A 118 12.38 1.46 -1.51
N GLY A 119 12.19 2.69 -1.01
CA GLY A 119 11.42 2.94 0.20
C GLY A 119 12.17 2.82 1.52
N GLN A 120 13.51 2.78 1.51
CA GLN A 120 14.29 2.93 2.73
C GLN A 120 14.17 4.38 3.20
N VAL A 121 13.72 4.59 4.43
CA VAL A 121 13.68 5.92 5.05
C VAL A 121 15.11 6.41 5.26
N LEU A 122 15.45 7.55 4.67
CA LEU A 122 16.76 8.19 4.78
C LEU A 122 16.78 9.28 5.87
N ASN A 123 15.66 9.98 6.03
CA ASN A 123 15.52 11.01 7.06
C ASN A 123 14.06 11.13 7.52
N SER A 124 13.88 11.55 8.77
CA SER A 124 12.62 11.99 9.36
C SER A 124 12.88 13.23 10.19
N THR A 125 12.11 14.30 9.99
CA THR A 125 12.34 15.58 10.69
C THR A 125 11.88 15.57 12.15
N ALA A 126 10.98 14.68 12.55
CA ALA A 126 10.48 14.58 13.92
C ALA A 126 10.24 13.13 14.34
N GLY A 127 11.18 12.53 15.07
CA GLY A 127 11.09 11.13 15.49
C GLY A 127 9.95 10.81 16.48
N GLY A 128 9.32 11.84 17.10
CA GLY A 128 8.24 11.65 18.08
C GLY A 128 6.83 11.50 17.47
N VAL A 129 6.63 11.91 16.22
CA VAL A 129 5.34 11.77 15.52
C VAL A 129 5.57 10.89 14.30
N ASP A 130 5.18 9.63 14.37
CA ASP A 130 5.41 8.67 13.30
C ASP A 130 4.12 8.00 12.81
N THR A 131 4.21 7.31 11.68
CA THR A 131 3.15 6.53 11.06
C THR A 131 3.67 5.14 10.72
N ARG A 132 2.78 4.15 10.88
CA ARG A 132 2.96 2.79 10.35
C ARG A 132 3.03 2.81 8.82
N TYR A 133 2.25 3.65 8.17
CA TYR A 133 2.12 3.67 6.72
C TYR A 133 3.15 4.60 6.12
N LYS A 134 4.13 4.02 5.42
CA LYS A 134 5.26 4.78 4.84
C LYS A 134 5.30 4.62 3.32
N TYR A 135 6.28 3.87 2.81
CA TYR A 135 6.48 3.65 1.38
C TYR A 135 5.26 2.99 0.73
N MET A 136 4.73 3.63 -0.31
CA MET A 136 3.53 3.20 -1.05
C MET A 136 2.33 2.84 -0.15
N GLY A 137 2.18 3.55 0.97
CA GLY A 137 1.10 3.30 1.92
C GLY A 137 1.18 1.94 2.61
N ARG A 138 2.35 1.28 2.61
CA ARG A 138 2.56 -0.03 3.25
C ARG A 138 3.02 0.10 4.68
N GLU A 139 2.65 -0.90 5.48
CA GLU A 139 2.99 -0.96 6.90
C GLU A 139 4.48 -1.22 7.07
N PHE A 140 5.18 -0.33 7.76
CA PHE A 140 6.59 -0.44 8.10
C PHE A 140 6.76 -0.87 9.55
N ASP A 141 7.45 -1.98 9.76
CA ASP A 141 7.83 -2.46 11.08
C ASP A 141 9.25 -1.98 11.39
N ALA A 142 9.37 -0.84 12.06
CA ALA A 142 10.65 -0.21 12.40
C ALA A 142 11.59 -1.15 13.18
N GLU A 143 11.02 -2.04 14.00
CA GLU A 143 11.75 -3.04 14.79
C GLU A 143 12.45 -4.10 13.93
N THR A 144 11.95 -4.37 12.72
CA THR A 144 12.58 -5.31 11.78
C THR A 144 13.15 -4.63 10.54
N GLY A 145 12.78 -3.37 10.26
CA GLY A 145 13.12 -2.69 9.01
C GLY A 145 12.41 -3.26 7.78
N LEU A 146 11.37 -4.07 7.98
CA LEU A 146 10.60 -4.70 6.90
C LEU A 146 9.28 -3.98 6.67
N TYR A 147 8.83 -4.01 5.42
CA TYR A 147 7.48 -3.65 5.06
C TYR A 147 6.59 -4.90 4.98
N TYR A 148 5.43 -4.86 5.62
CA TYR A 148 4.40 -5.88 5.48
C TYR A 148 3.54 -5.61 4.23
N TYR A 149 3.72 -6.46 3.23
CA TYR A 149 3.04 -6.43 1.93
C TYR A 149 1.93 -7.47 1.86
N ARG A 150 1.27 -7.78 2.98
CA ARG A 150 0.25 -8.83 3.10
C ARG A 150 0.82 -10.24 2.88
N ALA A 151 0.97 -10.64 1.63
CA ALA A 151 1.43 -11.98 1.29
C ALA A 151 2.94 -12.19 1.50
N ARG A 152 3.71 -11.09 1.53
CA ARG A 152 5.18 -11.11 1.68
C ARG A 152 5.66 -9.99 2.60
N TYR A 153 6.92 -10.11 3.02
CA TYR A 153 7.67 -9.04 3.65
C TYR A 153 8.75 -8.52 2.71
N PHE A 154 8.87 -7.20 2.62
CA PHE A 154 9.80 -6.51 1.73
C PHE A 154 10.90 -5.82 2.53
N ASP A 155 12.14 -6.09 2.17
CA ASP A 155 13.32 -5.43 2.73
C ASP A 155 13.75 -4.29 1.80
N ALA A 156 13.49 -3.06 2.25
CA ALA A 156 13.81 -1.86 1.49
C ALA A 156 15.31 -1.53 1.44
N SER A 157 16.12 -2.09 2.35
CA SER A 157 17.58 -1.90 2.34
C SER A 157 18.25 -2.68 1.21
N VAL A 158 17.68 -3.82 0.82
CA VAL A 158 18.15 -4.67 -0.29
C VAL A 158 17.29 -4.50 -1.55
N GLY A 159 16.08 -3.97 -1.42
CA GLY A 159 15.15 -3.75 -2.53
C GLY A 159 14.47 -5.04 -3.02
N LYS A 160 14.24 -6.02 -2.14
CA LYS A 160 13.67 -7.33 -2.48
C LYS A 160 12.71 -7.85 -1.42
N PHE A 161 11.82 -8.76 -1.82
CA PHE A 161 11.07 -9.56 -0.85
C PHE A 161 11.99 -10.57 -0.16
N ILE A 162 11.71 -10.87 1.11
CA ILE A 162 12.46 -11.88 1.89
C ILE A 162 11.82 -13.28 1.81
N GLY A 163 10.62 -13.37 1.23
CA GLY A 163 9.92 -14.62 0.93
C GLY A 163 9.66 -14.75 -0.58
N GLN A 164 9.54 -15.99 -1.06
CA GLN A 164 9.17 -16.26 -2.46
C GLN A 164 7.75 -15.78 -2.77
N ASP A 165 7.52 -15.41 -4.03
CA ASP A 165 6.18 -15.14 -4.53
C ASP A 165 5.25 -16.35 -4.35
N PRO A 166 4.15 -16.24 -3.59
CA PRO A 166 3.26 -17.37 -3.36
C PRO A 166 2.48 -17.81 -4.60
N ILE A 167 2.39 -16.98 -5.65
CA ILE A 167 1.83 -17.40 -6.95
C ILE A 167 2.91 -17.90 -7.93
N GLY A 168 4.17 -17.96 -7.47
CA GLY A 168 5.32 -18.46 -8.22
C GLY A 168 5.50 -17.73 -9.55
N PHE A 169 5.84 -18.48 -10.59
CA PHE A 169 6.02 -17.93 -11.94
C PHE A 169 4.73 -17.41 -12.58
N SER A 170 3.55 -17.65 -11.97
CA SER A 170 2.28 -17.10 -12.45
C SER A 170 2.21 -15.57 -12.31
N ALA A 171 3.10 -14.97 -11.50
CA ALA A 171 3.31 -13.52 -11.44
C ALA A 171 3.90 -12.92 -12.74
N GLY A 172 4.37 -13.76 -13.66
CA GLY A 172 5.02 -13.31 -14.89
C GLY A 172 6.44 -12.81 -14.69
N ASP A 173 7.09 -13.15 -13.57
CA ASP A 173 8.50 -12.87 -13.30
C ASP A 173 9.25 -14.18 -13.00
N SER A 174 10.44 -14.34 -13.58
CA SER A 174 11.35 -15.46 -13.30
C SER A 174 12.08 -15.31 -11.97
N ASN A 175 12.11 -14.11 -11.38
CA ASN A 175 12.69 -13.87 -10.07
C ASN A 175 11.59 -13.71 -9.01
N LEU A 176 11.40 -14.75 -8.20
CA LEU A 176 10.35 -14.83 -7.17
C LEU A 176 10.53 -13.86 -6.00
N TYR A 177 11.64 -13.13 -5.93
CA TYR A 177 11.96 -12.17 -4.86
C TYR A 177 11.98 -10.72 -5.36
N ARG A 178 11.85 -10.49 -6.67
CA ARG A 178 12.01 -9.15 -7.27
C ARG A 178 10.84 -8.26 -6.90
N TYR A 179 11.15 -7.04 -6.46
CA TYR A 179 10.15 -6.02 -6.25
C TYR A 179 9.81 -5.31 -7.56
N VAL A 180 8.54 -5.41 -8.00
CA VAL A 180 7.92 -4.68 -9.12
C VAL A 180 8.77 -4.57 -10.41
N GLY A 181 9.48 -5.63 -10.77
CA GLY A 181 10.33 -5.63 -11.97
C GLY A 181 11.54 -4.68 -11.89
N ASN A 182 11.99 -4.30 -10.69
CA ASN A 182 13.00 -3.26 -10.46
C ASN A 182 12.62 -1.88 -11.03
N SER A 183 11.32 -1.59 -11.16
CA SER A 183 10.79 -0.29 -11.59
C SER A 183 9.95 0.39 -10.48
N PRO A 184 10.53 0.64 -9.30
CA PRO A 184 9.78 1.09 -8.13
C PRO A 184 9.20 2.51 -8.26
N LEU A 185 9.66 3.31 -9.24
CA LEU A 185 9.13 4.65 -9.48
C LEU A 185 7.82 4.65 -10.30
N MET A 186 7.50 3.52 -10.95
CA MET A 186 6.41 3.40 -11.92
C MET A 186 5.45 2.24 -11.61
N ALA A 187 5.66 1.52 -10.52
CA ALA A 187 4.85 0.38 -10.15
C ALA A 187 4.77 0.19 -8.63
N THR A 188 3.68 -0.41 -8.18
CA THR A 188 3.42 -0.78 -6.79
C THR A 188 2.95 -2.24 -6.74
N ASP A 189 3.02 -2.90 -5.59
CA ASP A 189 2.43 -4.23 -5.37
C ASP A 189 1.56 -4.19 -4.09
N PRO A 190 0.27 -3.86 -4.17
CA PRO A 190 -0.56 -3.77 -2.97
C PRO A 190 -0.68 -5.11 -2.25
N SER A 191 -0.75 -6.21 -3.01
CA SER A 191 -1.05 -7.55 -2.47
C SER A 191 0.17 -8.32 -1.97
N GLY A 192 1.38 -7.89 -2.34
CA GLY A 192 2.59 -8.68 -2.23
C GLY A 192 2.59 -9.91 -3.14
N LYS A 193 1.91 -9.87 -4.30
CA LYS A 193 1.80 -10.99 -5.26
C LYS A 193 1.88 -10.53 -6.71
N VAL A 194 1.29 -9.37 -7.02
CA VAL A 194 1.14 -8.89 -8.39
C VAL A 194 1.43 -7.39 -8.42
N LYS A 195 2.40 -7.02 -9.25
CA LYS A 195 2.68 -5.61 -9.51
C LYS A 195 1.54 -4.97 -10.31
N ILE A 196 1.31 -3.69 -10.00
CA ILE A 196 0.40 -2.81 -10.69
C ILE A 196 1.22 -1.65 -11.22
N GLU A 197 1.22 -1.48 -12.54
CA GLU A 197 1.97 -0.41 -13.18
C GLU A 197 1.12 0.86 -13.27
N LEU A 198 1.76 2.00 -13.01
CA LEU A 198 1.21 3.32 -13.31
C LEU A 198 1.27 3.53 -14.82
N VAL A 199 0.12 3.36 -15.47
CA VAL A 199 -0.02 3.70 -16.88
C VAL A 199 -0.53 5.13 -16.98
N PHE A 200 0.33 6.04 -17.46
CA PHE A 200 -0.10 7.36 -17.89
C PHE A 200 -0.79 7.25 -19.25
N LYS A 201 -2.08 6.92 -19.26
CA LYS A 201 -2.86 6.91 -20.49
C LYS A 201 -3.20 8.34 -20.91
N GLY A 202 -3.01 8.65 -22.18
CA GLY A 202 -3.52 9.89 -22.77
C GLY A 202 -5.05 9.92 -22.71
N ALA A 203 -5.66 11.11 -22.63
CA ALA A 203 -7.13 11.24 -22.55
C ALA A 203 -7.87 10.53 -23.70
N SER A 204 -7.26 10.46 -24.89
CA SER A 204 -7.79 9.73 -26.05
C SER A 204 -7.83 8.21 -25.87
N GLN A 205 -6.84 7.63 -25.19
CA GLN A 205 -6.78 6.19 -24.93
C GLN A 205 -7.82 5.76 -23.89
N LEU A 206 -8.06 6.61 -22.87
CA LEU A 206 -9.07 6.37 -21.83
C LEU A 206 -10.50 6.43 -22.39
N CYS A 207 -10.81 7.39 -23.28
CA CYS A 207 -12.13 7.47 -23.90
C CYS A 207 -12.42 6.29 -24.85
N ASN A 208 -11.40 5.71 -25.50
CA ASN A 208 -11.58 4.56 -26.39
C ASN A 208 -11.86 3.26 -25.61
N GLU A 209 -11.21 3.04 -24.47
CA GLU A 209 -11.51 1.88 -23.61
C GLU A 209 -12.92 1.94 -23.01
N TYR A 210 -13.39 3.11 -22.59
CA TYR A 210 -14.77 3.30 -22.09
C TYR A 210 -15.82 2.99 -23.16
N LYS A 211 -15.62 3.48 -24.40
CA LYS A 211 -16.50 3.16 -25.53
C LYS A 211 -16.49 1.66 -25.88
N TYR A 212 -15.35 1.00 -25.69
CA TYR A 212 -15.22 -0.45 -25.94
C TYR A 212 -15.91 -1.29 -24.85
N SER A 213 -16.02 -0.80 -23.61
CA SER A 213 -16.77 -1.50 -22.56
C SER A 213 -18.29 -1.37 -22.73
N GLU A 214 -18.79 -0.21 -23.19
CA GLU A 214 -20.23 -0.03 -23.48
C GLU A 214 -20.70 -0.94 -24.62
N SER A 215 -19.85 -1.19 -25.63
CA SER A 215 -20.19 -2.05 -26.76
C SER A 215 -20.18 -3.55 -26.43
N GLN A 216 -19.43 -3.98 -25.43
CA GLN A 216 -19.29 -5.39 -25.04
C GLN A 216 -20.33 -5.84 -24.00
N PHE A 217 -20.85 -4.92 -23.16
CA PHE A 217 -21.70 -5.29 -22.02
C PHE A 217 -23.12 -4.71 -22.03
N GLY A 218 -23.47 -3.87 -23.00
CA GLY A 218 -24.81 -3.30 -23.09
C GLY A 218 -25.10 -2.29 -21.97
N SER A 219 -25.89 -1.26 -22.28
CA SER A 219 -26.30 -0.23 -21.32
C SER A 219 -27.25 -0.79 -20.26
N THR A 220 -26.73 -1.34 -19.16
CA THR A 220 -27.53 -1.58 -17.96
C THR A 220 -26.92 -0.85 -16.76
N SER A 221 -27.63 0.22 -16.39
CA SER A 221 -27.47 1.15 -15.29
C SER A 221 -27.01 0.56 -13.95
N ILE A 222 -25.77 0.85 -13.54
CA ILE A 222 -25.44 1.26 -12.16
C ILE A 222 -24.26 2.23 -12.24
N MET A 223 -24.49 3.50 -12.58
CA MET A 223 -23.58 4.63 -12.28
C MET A 223 -24.26 5.95 -12.69
N LEU A 224 -25.46 6.22 -12.17
CA LEU A 224 -26.04 7.56 -12.25
C LEU A 224 -25.59 8.36 -11.03
N GLY A 225 -24.88 9.45 -11.27
CA GLY A 225 -24.57 10.39 -10.20
C GLY A 225 -23.61 11.49 -10.61
N ILE A 226 -23.98 12.32 -11.59
CA ILE A 226 -23.66 13.77 -11.73
C ILE A 226 -22.17 14.20 -11.59
N ILE A 227 -21.70 15.07 -12.49
CA ILE A 227 -21.02 16.37 -12.22
C ILE A 227 -20.07 16.72 -13.38
N HIS A 228 -19.67 17.99 -13.46
CA HIS A 228 -18.97 18.66 -14.55
C HIS A 228 -17.46 18.87 -14.26
N SER A 229 -16.69 19.09 -15.35
CA SER A 229 -15.60 20.08 -15.48
C SER A 229 -14.28 19.91 -14.69
N LEU A 230 -13.26 19.28 -15.31
CA LEU A 230 -12.00 19.88 -15.82
C LEU A 230 -10.97 18.80 -16.17
N SER A 231 -10.37 18.91 -17.36
CA SER A 231 -9.41 17.96 -17.93
C SER A 231 -7.96 18.25 -17.53
N LYS A 232 -7.20 17.21 -17.18
CA LYS A 232 -6.00 16.72 -17.91
C LYS A 232 -5.29 15.65 -17.07
N ARG A 233 -5.28 14.41 -17.60
CA ARG A 233 -4.71 13.17 -17.03
C ARG A 233 -5.55 12.58 -15.90
N ALA A 234 -6.16 11.43 -16.16
CA ALA A 234 -6.50 10.53 -15.09
C ALA A 234 -5.51 9.38 -15.05
N LYS A 235 -5.29 8.92 -13.83
CA LYS A 235 -4.41 7.80 -13.53
C LYS A 235 -5.27 6.55 -13.57
N THR A 236 -4.90 5.57 -14.38
CA THR A 236 -5.54 4.25 -14.35
C THR A 236 -4.49 3.22 -14.04
N TRP A 237 -4.75 2.42 -13.01
CA TRP A 237 -3.93 1.29 -12.63
C TRP A 237 -4.28 0.09 -13.51
N THR A 238 -3.27 -0.54 -14.12
CA THR A 238 -3.49 -1.75 -14.93
C THR A 238 -2.80 -2.93 -14.27
N LEU A 239 -3.56 -4.01 -14.02
CA LEU A 239 -2.99 -5.30 -13.63
C LEU A 239 -2.29 -5.93 -14.82
N ILE A 240 -1.00 -6.25 -14.67
CA ILE A 240 -0.24 -6.96 -15.70
C ILE A 240 0.07 -8.35 -15.16
N ASN A 241 -0.79 -9.31 -15.50
CA ASN A 241 -0.42 -10.73 -15.46
C ASN A 241 -0.16 -11.16 -16.91
N GLY A 242 0.99 -11.77 -17.14
CA GLY A 242 1.45 -12.23 -18.46
C GLY A 242 0.30 -12.87 -19.25
N ASN A 243 -0.10 -12.19 -20.32
CA ASN A 243 -1.11 -12.50 -21.33
C ASN A 243 -2.56 -12.02 -21.20
N LYS A 244 -3.06 -11.44 -20.10
CA LYS A 244 -4.37 -10.72 -20.14
C LYS A 244 -4.45 -9.59 -19.10
N SER A 245 -4.50 -8.35 -19.56
CA SER A 245 -4.83 -7.18 -18.73
C SER A 245 -6.32 -7.22 -18.36
N LYS A 246 -6.64 -7.64 -17.14
CA LYS A 246 -8.00 -7.51 -16.60
C LYS A 246 -8.08 -6.16 -15.89
N LEU A 247 -8.80 -5.21 -16.47
CA LEU A 247 -9.11 -3.93 -15.84
C LEU A 247 -10.02 -4.21 -14.63
N MET A 248 -9.53 -3.96 -13.41
CA MET A 248 -10.39 -3.84 -12.25
C MET A 248 -10.83 -2.37 -12.13
N PRO A 249 -12.13 -2.08 -11.96
CA PRO A 249 -12.59 -0.71 -11.79
C PRO A 249 -12.18 -0.20 -10.40
N VAL A 250 -11.05 0.50 -10.33
CA VAL A 250 -10.82 1.48 -9.26
C VAL A 250 -11.65 2.71 -9.64
N PRO A 251 -12.53 3.24 -8.78
CA PRO A 251 -13.42 4.34 -9.17
C PRO A 251 -12.63 5.65 -9.29
N LEU A 252 -11.99 5.86 -10.44
CA LEU A 252 -11.54 7.17 -10.89
C LEU A 252 -12.57 7.72 -11.88
N ARG A 253 -13.32 8.73 -11.46
CA ARG A 253 -14.23 9.47 -12.34
C ARG A 253 -13.43 10.26 -13.38
N LEU A 254 -13.67 9.97 -14.65
CA LEU A 254 -13.16 10.69 -15.81
C LEU A 254 -14.32 11.17 -16.67
N TYR A 255 -14.29 12.45 -17.06
CA TYR A 255 -15.25 13.01 -17.99
C TYR A 255 -14.69 13.00 -19.42
N CYS A 256 -15.34 12.33 -20.37
CA CYS A 256 -15.16 12.56 -21.82
C CYS A 256 -16.28 13.50 -22.28
N THR A 257 -15.96 14.71 -22.73
CA THR A 257 -16.95 15.54 -23.45
C THR A 257 -16.77 15.31 -24.95
N THR A 258 -17.81 14.85 -25.63
CA THR A 258 -17.90 14.89 -27.09
C THR A 258 -18.66 16.15 -27.49
N LYS A 259 -18.02 17.32 -27.38
CA LYS A 259 -18.44 18.46 -28.20
C LYS A 259 -17.30 18.75 -29.18
N PRO A 260 -17.55 18.71 -30.51
CA PRO A 260 -16.59 19.23 -31.45
C PRO A 260 -16.37 20.72 -31.13
N LEU A 261 -15.10 21.12 -31.06
CA LEU A 261 -14.73 22.53 -31.01
C LEU A 261 -15.28 23.20 -32.28
N PRO A 262 -15.92 24.38 -32.21
CA PRO A 262 -16.28 25.11 -33.41
C PRO A 262 -14.99 25.48 -34.15
N ASN A 263 -14.93 25.09 -35.43
CA ASN A 263 -13.80 25.39 -36.32
C ASN A 263 -13.52 26.90 -36.32
N ARG A 264 -12.26 27.27 -36.09
CA ARG A 264 -11.68 28.54 -36.53
C ARG A 264 -10.77 28.25 -37.71
#